data_AF-A0A9W6I3J7-F1
#
_entry.id   AF-A0A9W6I3J7-F1
#
_cell.length_a   1.000
_cell.length_b   1.000
_cell.length_c   1.000
_cell.angle_alpha   90.00
_cell.angle_beta   90.00
_cell.angle_gamma   90.00
#
_symmetry.space_group_name_H-M   'P 1'
#
loop_
_entity.id
_entity.type
_entity.pdbx_description
1 polymer ?
#
loop_
_entity_poly.entity_id
_entity_poly.type
_entity_poly.pdbx_seq_one_letter_code
_entity_poly.pdbx_strand_id
1 'polypeptide(L)'
;MSELLTLSEGAVLTHLATRAELAAGALTAVDDLRLWARLADGDGVPFAGGGVVRTAVEAGEPSLTGPDGWLAGVRPEDVVALRVRGGRLELSTTTLADFPAQRAIRVTEEFAQQALDALRAFAEGLEPSPGVSIDIVLLELLMKAPETLADPLPPLAPLLREASLEVRGGRVGIVGAPWDTESVADLAPLDIVRLALVRSALRTYDDGADLSKAITYLSRSEEVLTRIADEVEREPLSPGLAGALPRTEPAALLLVARSAEGEGRSFEASGIIAEALALSPGLAPAERDAAEYAACRTNPDDPLPARAAHLFRQLLAYGHRPARRRLIDDLVALSVRVAEPALADLALFENDVVGEFLDARSEWLRDDEVRLLESWRRTPLRLWRVLGVSGDEITLREAGPGEHAPITLADELLPSQAEVGDLMLTRLLDDGEGPHVFGHPFKVDPARGDEMLALLTDPVDPYEIAAFFRRAARPTPPR
;
A
#
# COMPACT_ATOMS: atom_id res chain seq x y z
N MET A 1 -26.27 -17.38 26.59
CA MET A 1 -27.20 -17.62 25.46
C MET A 1 -28.60 -17.04 25.72
N SER A 2 -29.27 -17.36 26.83
CA SER A 2 -30.64 -16.86 27.10
C SER A 2 -30.79 -15.33 27.16
N GLU A 3 -29.83 -14.61 27.74
CA GLU A 3 -29.90 -13.15 27.88
C GLU A 3 -29.68 -12.42 26.55
N LEU A 4 -28.70 -12.85 25.73
CA LEU A 4 -28.46 -12.27 24.41
C LEU A 4 -29.63 -12.52 23.45
N LEU A 5 -30.22 -13.72 23.47
CA LEU A 5 -31.43 -14.02 22.69
C LEU A 5 -32.62 -13.14 23.10
N THR A 6 -32.74 -12.87 24.40
CA THR A 6 -33.79 -11.98 24.93
C THR A 6 -33.57 -10.54 24.50
N LEU A 7 -32.32 -10.06 24.52
CA LEU A 7 -31.95 -8.72 24.05
C LEU A 7 -32.20 -8.54 22.55
N SER A 8 -32.01 -9.60 21.75
CA SER A 8 -32.23 -9.58 20.30
C SER A 8 -33.67 -9.82 19.87
N GLU A 9 -34.61 -10.01 20.80
CA GLU A 9 -36.01 -10.28 20.48
C GLU A 9 -36.61 -9.18 19.60
N GLY A 10 -37.17 -9.59 18.46
CA GLY A 10 -37.79 -8.70 17.47
C GLY A 10 -36.82 -8.08 16.46
N ALA A 11 -35.50 -8.14 16.69
CA ALA A 11 -34.50 -7.54 15.83
C ALA A 11 -34.32 -8.31 14.52
N VAL A 12 -34.01 -7.58 13.45
CA VAL A 12 -33.87 -8.06 12.06
C VAL A 12 -32.53 -7.61 11.50
N LEU A 13 -31.76 -8.54 10.96
CA LEU A 13 -30.61 -8.24 10.11
C LEU A 13 -30.85 -8.80 8.71
N THR A 14 -30.39 -8.08 7.71
CA THR A 14 -30.59 -8.42 6.30
C THR A 14 -29.27 -8.71 5.61
N HIS A 15 -29.32 -9.53 4.57
CA HIS A 15 -28.16 -9.91 3.79
C HIS A 15 -28.56 -10.18 2.33
N LEU A 16 -27.66 -9.89 1.39
CA LEU A 16 -27.88 -10.14 -0.03
C LEU A 16 -27.36 -11.54 -0.37
N ALA A 17 -28.25 -12.50 -0.58
CA ALA A 17 -27.85 -13.89 -0.79
C ALA A 17 -27.19 -14.09 -2.15
N THR A 18 -25.96 -14.60 -2.15
CA THR A 18 -25.20 -14.88 -3.39
C THR A 18 -25.45 -16.30 -3.91
N ARG A 19 -25.15 -16.54 -5.19
CA ARG A 19 -25.21 -17.88 -5.77
C ARG A 19 -24.28 -18.87 -5.06
N ALA A 20 -23.09 -18.43 -4.64
CA ALA A 20 -22.10 -19.28 -3.99
C ALA A 20 -22.59 -19.77 -2.62
N GLU A 21 -23.15 -18.86 -1.83
CA GLU A 21 -23.76 -19.15 -0.53
C GLU A 21 -24.92 -20.15 -0.63
N LEU A 22 -25.83 -19.92 -1.58
CA LEU A 22 -26.96 -20.83 -1.80
C LEU A 22 -26.51 -22.21 -2.25
N ALA A 23 -25.45 -22.31 -3.06
CA ALA A 23 -24.87 -23.58 -3.46
C ALA A 23 -24.17 -24.30 -2.29
N ALA A 24 -23.56 -23.56 -1.37
CA ALA A 24 -22.96 -24.07 -0.14
C ALA A 24 -23.99 -24.38 0.96
N GLY A 25 -25.23 -23.90 0.83
CA GLY A 25 -26.26 -24.02 1.86
C GLY A 25 -25.99 -23.18 3.11
N ALA A 26 -25.13 -22.16 2.99
CA ALA A 26 -24.64 -21.33 4.10
C ALA A 26 -24.65 -19.85 3.71
N LEU A 27 -24.95 -18.96 4.65
CA LEU A 27 -24.90 -17.50 4.46
C LEU A 27 -23.65 -16.95 5.13
N THR A 28 -22.87 -16.10 4.45
CA THR A 28 -21.71 -15.46 5.06
C THR A 28 -22.16 -14.51 6.16
N ALA A 29 -21.48 -14.56 7.31
CA ALA A 29 -21.86 -13.81 8.49
C ALA A 29 -20.67 -13.02 9.07
N VAL A 30 -19.68 -12.71 8.24
CA VAL A 30 -18.54 -11.87 8.63
C VAL A 30 -18.99 -10.45 8.97
N ASP A 31 -19.90 -9.89 8.17
CA ASP A 31 -20.37 -8.50 8.32
C ASP A 31 -21.86 -8.43 8.68
N ASP A 32 -22.76 -8.52 7.69
CA ASP A 32 -24.19 -8.21 7.83
C ASP A 32 -24.91 -9.03 8.91
N LEU A 33 -24.54 -10.31 9.02
CA LEU A 33 -25.16 -11.28 9.94
C LEU A 33 -24.27 -11.58 11.15
N ARG A 34 -23.27 -10.74 11.44
CA ARG A 34 -22.24 -10.99 12.47
C ARG A 34 -22.82 -11.24 13.86
N LEU A 35 -23.84 -10.47 14.27
CA LEU A 35 -24.51 -10.70 15.55
C LEU A 35 -25.22 -12.07 15.57
N TRP A 36 -25.83 -12.48 14.47
CA TRP A 36 -26.48 -13.79 14.37
C TRP A 36 -25.46 -14.93 14.41
N ALA A 37 -24.29 -14.78 13.78
CA ALA A 37 -23.21 -15.74 13.95
C ALA A 37 -22.73 -15.83 15.39
N ARG A 38 -22.66 -14.72 16.13
CA ARG A 38 -22.34 -14.77 17.56
C ARG A 38 -23.42 -15.48 18.39
N LEU A 39 -24.69 -15.30 18.07
CA LEU A 39 -25.79 -15.99 18.77
C LEU A 39 -25.84 -17.49 18.45
N ALA A 40 -25.52 -17.86 17.22
CA ALA A 40 -25.56 -19.23 16.72
C ALA A 40 -24.26 -20.01 16.95
N ASP A 41 -23.28 -19.42 17.63
CA ASP A 41 -22.08 -20.12 18.07
C ASP A 41 -22.40 -21.14 19.18
N GLY A 42 -21.67 -22.26 19.21
CA GLY A 42 -21.90 -23.37 20.13
C GLY A 42 -23.19 -24.16 19.87
N ASP A 43 -24.17 -24.07 20.78
CA ASP A 43 -25.39 -24.88 20.74
C ASP A 43 -26.32 -24.52 19.56
N GLY A 44 -26.13 -23.34 18.96
CA GLY A 44 -26.94 -22.81 17.87
C GLY A 44 -28.25 -22.17 18.33
N VAL A 45 -28.97 -21.57 17.37
CA VAL A 45 -30.28 -20.94 17.61
C VAL A 45 -31.38 -21.77 16.95
N PRO A 46 -32.50 -22.10 17.65
CA PRO A 46 -33.61 -22.82 17.05
C PRO A 46 -34.16 -22.08 15.81
N PHE A 47 -34.43 -22.81 14.73
CA PHE A 47 -35.02 -22.25 13.51
C PHE A 47 -36.53 -22.41 13.49
N ALA A 48 -37.28 -21.39 13.06
CA ALA A 48 -38.75 -21.44 13.00
C ALA A 48 -39.28 -22.57 12.10
N GLY A 49 -38.59 -22.88 11.00
CA GLY A 49 -38.88 -24.03 10.12
C GLY A 49 -38.56 -25.41 10.71
N GLY A 50 -38.09 -25.48 11.96
CA GLY A 50 -37.59 -26.70 12.60
C GLY A 50 -36.07 -26.84 12.46
N GLY A 51 -35.43 -27.56 13.37
CA GLY A 51 -33.96 -27.66 13.42
C GLY A 51 -33.27 -26.47 14.12
N VAL A 52 -31.97 -26.32 13.86
CA VAL A 52 -31.09 -25.34 14.54
C VAL A 52 -30.17 -24.70 13.50
N VAL A 53 -30.03 -23.38 13.55
CA VAL A 53 -29.01 -22.61 12.82
C VAL A 53 -27.74 -22.55 13.67
N ARG A 54 -26.57 -22.80 13.07
CA ARG A 54 -25.26 -22.79 13.72
C ARG A 54 -24.27 -21.95 12.96
N THR A 55 -23.27 -21.45 13.67
CA THR A 55 -22.10 -20.83 13.08
C THR A 55 -21.07 -21.89 12.71
N ALA A 56 -20.67 -21.90 11.44
CA ALA A 56 -19.49 -22.61 10.98
C ALA A 56 -18.38 -21.58 10.72
N VAL A 57 -17.12 -21.95 10.92
CA VAL A 57 -15.98 -21.07 10.61
C VAL A 57 -15.13 -21.76 9.55
N GLU A 58 -15.10 -21.19 8.35
CA GLU A 58 -14.28 -21.67 7.24
C GLU A 58 -13.27 -20.59 6.86
N ALA A 59 -11.99 -20.96 6.73
CA ALA A 59 -10.90 -20.02 6.48
C ALA A 59 -10.82 -18.82 7.47
N GLY A 60 -11.39 -18.96 8.68
CA GLY A 60 -11.42 -17.90 9.69
C GLY A 60 -12.63 -16.98 9.62
N GLU A 61 -13.53 -17.17 8.64
CA GLU A 61 -14.74 -16.36 8.47
C GLU A 61 -15.98 -17.13 8.92
N PRO A 62 -16.89 -16.51 9.71
CA PRO A 62 -18.10 -17.18 10.14
C PRO A 62 -19.15 -17.22 9.03
N SER A 63 -19.84 -18.34 8.92
CA SER A 63 -21.04 -18.53 8.10
C SER A 63 -22.16 -19.12 8.95
N LEU A 64 -23.41 -18.77 8.63
CA LEU A 64 -24.58 -19.40 9.21
C LEU A 64 -24.97 -20.60 8.36
N THR A 65 -25.07 -21.76 9.01
CA THR A 65 -25.53 -23.02 8.45
C THR A 65 -26.81 -23.43 9.15
N GLY A 66 -27.74 -24.05 8.43
CA GLY A 66 -29.04 -24.44 8.97
C GLY A 66 -29.42 -25.86 8.59
N PRO A 67 -30.61 -26.30 8.99
CA PRO A 67 -31.14 -27.62 8.64
C PRO A 67 -31.37 -27.74 7.12
N ASP A 68 -31.46 -28.97 6.63
CA ASP A 68 -31.69 -29.24 5.21
C ASP A 68 -32.90 -28.45 4.68
N GLY A 69 -32.66 -27.68 3.61
CA GLY A 69 -33.70 -26.87 2.98
C GLY A 69 -34.07 -25.58 3.72
N TRP A 70 -33.32 -25.13 4.73
CA TRP A 70 -33.63 -23.87 5.44
C TRP A 70 -33.57 -22.61 4.55
N LEU A 71 -32.82 -22.67 3.45
CA LEU A 71 -32.76 -21.64 2.40
C LEU A 71 -33.66 -21.97 1.19
N ALA A 72 -34.52 -22.99 1.30
CA ALA A 72 -35.41 -23.37 0.20
C ALA A 72 -36.35 -22.21 -0.14
N GLY A 73 -36.30 -21.74 -1.38
CA GLY A 73 -37.12 -20.62 -1.87
C GLY A 73 -36.37 -19.28 -1.96
N VAL A 74 -35.16 -19.18 -1.38
CA VAL A 74 -34.27 -18.04 -1.60
C VAL A 74 -33.59 -18.17 -2.95
N ARG A 75 -33.54 -17.07 -3.71
CA ARG A 75 -32.87 -16.97 -5.01
C ARG A 75 -31.62 -16.10 -4.89
N PRO A 76 -30.64 -16.26 -5.79
CA PRO A 76 -29.52 -15.32 -5.86
C PRO A 76 -30.02 -13.89 -6.03
N GLU A 77 -29.39 -12.96 -5.32
CA GLU A 77 -29.73 -11.52 -5.24
C GLU A 77 -31.02 -11.20 -4.45
N ASP A 78 -31.66 -12.20 -3.82
CA ASP A 78 -32.71 -11.91 -2.85
C ASP A 78 -32.09 -11.30 -1.59
N VAL A 79 -32.77 -10.28 -1.05
CA VAL A 79 -32.46 -9.79 0.30
C VAL A 79 -33.18 -10.67 1.30
N VAL A 80 -32.40 -11.47 2.03
CA VAL A 80 -32.90 -12.28 3.14
C VAL A 80 -32.94 -11.45 4.41
N ALA A 81 -34.01 -11.59 5.18
CA ALA A 81 -34.18 -10.97 6.48
C ALA A 81 -34.30 -12.05 7.55
N LEU A 82 -33.35 -12.05 8.49
CA LEU A 82 -33.30 -12.96 9.63
C LEU A 82 -33.76 -12.21 10.88
N ARG A 83 -34.88 -12.66 11.46
CA ARG A 83 -35.50 -12.07 12.66
C ARG A 83 -35.44 -13.03 13.83
N VAL A 84 -35.11 -12.55 15.03
CA VAL A 84 -35.30 -13.34 16.26
C VAL A 84 -36.71 -13.11 16.78
N ARG A 85 -37.49 -14.18 16.97
CA ARG A 85 -38.84 -14.14 17.55
C ARG A 85 -39.10 -15.36 18.42
N GLY A 86 -39.55 -15.15 19.65
CA GLY A 86 -39.80 -16.22 20.62
C GLY A 86 -38.56 -17.09 20.87
N GLY A 87 -37.36 -16.49 20.82
CA GLY A 87 -36.09 -17.21 20.94
C GLY A 87 -35.74 -18.11 19.75
N ARG A 88 -36.37 -17.92 18.57
CA ARG A 88 -36.09 -18.64 17.33
C ARG A 88 -35.69 -17.68 16.22
N LEU A 89 -34.86 -18.15 15.29
CA LEU A 89 -34.60 -17.42 14.04
C LEU A 89 -35.69 -17.73 13.00
N GLU A 90 -36.27 -16.67 12.45
CA GLU A 90 -37.20 -16.68 11.32
C GLU A 90 -36.48 -16.11 10.09
N LEU A 91 -36.57 -16.82 8.96
CA LEU A 91 -36.04 -16.36 7.68
C LEU A 91 -37.20 -15.93 6.78
N SER A 92 -37.04 -14.80 6.12
CA SER A 92 -37.94 -14.29 5.10
C SER A 92 -37.16 -13.61 3.97
N THR A 93 -37.77 -13.42 2.82
CA THR A 93 -37.23 -12.55 1.75
C THR A 93 -38.00 -11.22 1.75
N THR A 94 -37.32 -10.12 1.46
CA THR A 94 -37.91 -8.78 1.45
C THR A 94 -37.37 -7.93 0.31
N THR A 95 -38.07 -6.84 0.00
CA THR A 95 -37.55 -5.75 -0.84
C THR A 95 -37.25 -4.53 0.06
N LEU A 96 -36.23 -3.75 -0.31
CA LEU A 96 -35.74 -2.62 0.49
C LEU A 96 -36.08 -1.25 -0.12
N ALA A 97 -37.15 -1.17 -0.91
CA ALA A 97 -37.51 0.09 -1.56
C ALA A 97 -38.01 1.17 -0.58
N ASP A 98 -38.57 0.76 0.58
CA ASP A 98 -39.24 1.66 1.54
C ASP A 98 -38.85 1.36 3.00
N PHE A 99 -37.56 1.50 3.36
CA PHE A 99 -37.12 1.36 4.76
C PHE A 99 -37.13 2.70 5.52
N PRO A 100 -37.23 2.69 6.87
CA PRO A 100 -37.22 3.91 7.67
C PRO A 100 -35.83 4.59 7.66
N ALA A 101 -35.64 5.60 6.81
CA ALA A 101 -34.35 6.29 6.64
C ALA A 101 -33.75 6.79 7.97
N GLN A 102 -34.58 7.27 8.91
CA GLN A 102 -34.11 7.74 10.23
C GLN A 102 -33.46 6.64 11.06
N ARG A 103 -33.88 5.37 10.89
CA ARG A 103 -33.27 4.24 11.59
C ARG A 103 -31.93 3.87 10.95
N ALA A 104 -31.84 3.90 9.63
CA ALA A 104 -30.57 3.71 8.93
C ALA A 104 -29.54 4.79 9.33
N ILE A 105 -29.97 6.06 9.40
CA ILE A 105 -29.13 7.17 9.90
C ILE A 105 -28.66 6.90 11.34
N ARG A 106 -29.55 6.47 12.24
CA ARG A 106 -29.16 6.15 13.62
C ARG A 106 -28.13 5.02 13.69
N VAL A 107 -28.30 3.97 12.87
CA VAL A 107 -27.33 2.87 12.79
C VAL A 107 -25.97 3.43 12.37
N THR A 108 -25.91 4.18 11.27
CA THR A 108 -24.63 4.70 10.75
C THR A 108 -23.98 5.70 11.70
N GLU A 109 -24.75 6.55 12.39
CA GLU A 109 -24.26 7.49 13.42
C GLU A 109 -23.62 6.76 14.61
N GLU A 110 -24.26 5.71 15.14
CA GLU A 110 -23.69 4.92 16.23
C GLU A 110 -22.40 4.21 15.79
N PHE A 111 -22.40 3.59 14.61
CA PHE A 111 -21.20 2.96 14.07
C PHE A 111 -20.05 3.95 13.84
N ALA A 112 -20.33 5.15 13.33
CA ALA A 112 -19.32 6.17 13.13
C ALA A 112 -18.71 6.66 14.46
N GLN A 113 -19.55 6.88 15.48
CA GLN A 113 -19.10 7.28 16.81
C GLN A 113 -18.22 6.19 17.45
N GLN A 114 -18.67 4.94 17.42
CA GLN A 114 -17.95 3.80 17.99
C GLN A 114 -16.65 3.50 17.24
N ALA A 115 -16.63 3.66 15.92
CA ALA A 115 -15.41 3.53 15.11
C ALA A 115 -14.36 4.58 15.50
N LEU A 116 -14.77 5.84 15.76
CA LEU A 116 -13.86 6.89 16.21
C LEU A 116 -13.32 6.62 17.62
N ASP A 117 -14.17 6.11 18.52
CA ASP A 117 -13.75 5.77 19.88
C ASP A 117 -12.83 4.54 19.90
N ALA A 118 -13.08 3.53 19.05
CA ALA A 118 -12.19 2.40 18.87
C ALA A 118 -10.82 2.83 18.31
N LEU A 119 -10.77 3.76 17.36
CA LEU A 119 -9.52 4.32 16.87
C LEU A 119 -8.71 5.00 18.00
N ARG A 120 -9.38 5.74 18.88
CA ARG A 120 -8.72 6.37 20.05
C ARG A 120 -8.19 5.32 21.02
N ALA A 121 -9.00 4.32 21.34
CA ALA A 121 -8.61 3.23 22.23
C ALA A 121 -7.41 2.44 21.65
N PHE A 122 -7.41 2.18 20.34
CA PHE A 122 -6.29 1.59 19.63
C PHE A 122 -5.03 2.43 19.73
N ALA A 123 -5.14 3.74 19.46
CA ALA A 123 -4.02 4.65 19.53
C ALA A 123 -3.40 4.71 20.94
N GLU A 124 -4.21 4.55 21.99
CA GLU A 124 -3.78 4.46 23.38
C GLU A 124 -3.27 3.06 23.79
N GLY A 125 -3.30 2.08 22.89
CA GLY A 125 -2.90 0.70 23.15
C GLY A 125 -3.88 -0.10 24.01
N LEU A 126 -5.11 0.38 24.17
CA LEU A 126 -6.17 -0.28 24.93
C LEU A 126 -6.87 -1.36 24.11
N GLU A 127 -6.89 -1.21 22.79
CA GLU A 127 -7.46 -2.16 21.84
C GLU A 127 -6.41 -2.57 20.79
N PRO A 128 -6.40 -3.83 20.33
CA PRO A 128 -5.41 -4.30 19.35
C PRO A 128 -5.74 -3.91 17.91
N SER A 129 -6.89 -3.28 17.65
CA SER A 129 -7.38 -2.97 16.30
C SER A 129 -8.05 -1.59 16.26
N PRO A 130 -7.86 -0.81 15.18
CA PRO A 130 -8.40 0.55 15.06
C PRO A 130 -9.91 0.62 14.79
N GLY A 131 -10.58 -0.51 14.57
CA GLY A 131 -12.02 -0.58 14.36
C GLY A 131 -12.76 -1.28 15.49
N VAL A 132 -14.06 -1.05 15.61
CA VAL A 132 -14.97 -1.69 16.58
C VAL A 132 -15.61 -2.95 15.98
N SER A 133 -15.90 -3.96 16.79
CA SER A 133 -16.59 -5.18 16.34
C SER A 133 -18.08 -4.92 16.03
N ILE A 134 -18.57 -5.39 14.88
CA ILE A 134 -19.96 -5.13 14.42
C ILE A 134 -21.01 -5.57 15.44
N ASP A 135 -20.87 -6.78 15.96
CA ASP A 135 -21.78 -7.37 16.95
C ASP A 135 -21.80 -6.61 18.28
N ILE A 136 -20.68 -6.00 18.68
CA ILE A 136 -20.63 -5.16 19.89
C ILE A 136 -21.48 -3.90 19.70
N VAL A 137 -21.34 -3.22 18.57
CA VAL A 137 -22.15 -2.03 18.25
C VAL A 137 -23.64 -2.39 18.14
N LEU A 138 -23.97 -3.50 17.48
CA LEU A 138 -25.37 -3.95 17.36
C LEU A 138 -25.99 -4.30 18.73
N LEU A 139 -25.25 -4.95 19.63
CA LEU A 139 -25.72 -5.22 20.98
C LEU A 139 -25.98 -3.93 21.77
N GLU A 140 -25.08 -2.96 21.66
CA GLU A 140 -25.25 -1.66 22.30
C GLU A 140 -26.45 -0.88 21.75
N LEU A 141 -26.66 -0.92 20.42
CA LEU A 141 -27.87 -0.39 19.79
C LEU A 141 -29.14 -1.06 20.32
N LEU A 142 -29.16 -2.39 20.47
CA LEU A 142 -30.31 -3.11 21.02
C LEU A 142 -30.58 -2.74 22.48
N MET A 143 -29.54 -2.45 23.26
CA MET A 143 -29.68 -2.00 24.65
C MET A 143 -30.21 -0.56 24.75
N LYS A 144 -29.78 0.34 23.85
CA LYS A 144 -30.15 1.77 23.88
C LYS A 144 -31.47 2.06 23.17
N ALA A 145 -31.73 1.38 22.06
CA ALA A 145 -32.80 1.69 21.11
C ALA A 145 -33.22 0.43 20.30
N PRO A 146 -33.88 -0.56 20.94
CA PRO A 146 -34.22 -1.84 20.32
C PRO A 146 -35.11 -1.71 19.08
N GLU A 147 -35.91 -0.65 18.99
CA GLU A 147 -36.76 -0.36 17.83
C GLU A 147 -35.98 -0.07 16.54
N THR A 148 -34.68 0.27 16.66
CA THR A 148 -33.82 0.62 15.53
C THR A 148 -33.69 -0.53 14.53
N LEU A 149 -33.67 -1.77 15.02
CA LEU A 149 -33.52 -2.98 14.21
C LEU A 149 -34.83 -3.78 14.10
N ALA A 150 -35.97 -3.23 14.49
CA ALA A 150 -37.24 -3.96 14.52
C ALA A 150 -37.85 -4.22 13.13
N ASP A 151 -37.42 -3.47 12.11
CA ASP A 151 -37.83 -3.64 10.71
C ASP A 151 -36.59 -3.87 9.84
N PRO A 152 -36.72 -4.58 8.69
CA PRO A 152 -35.61 -4.77 7.77
C PRO A 152 -35.01 -3.44 7.31
N LEU A 153 -33.69 -3.31 7.47
CA LEU A 153 -32.87 -2.24 6.89
C LEU A 153 -32.02 -2.79 5.73
N PRO A 154 -31.34 -1.96 4.93
CA PRO A 154 -30.33 -2.45 4.01
C PRO A 154 -29.24 -3.29 4.70
N PRO A 155 -28.59 -4.23 3.99
CA PRO A 155 -27.47 -4.97 4.54
C PRO A 155 -26.44 -3.99 5.10
N LEU A 156 -25.88 -4.34 6.25
CA LEU A 156 -25.09 -3.42 7.05
C LEU A 156 -23.81 -2.98 6.33
N ALA A 157 -23.10 -3.88 5.66
CA ALA A 157 -21.82 -3.55 5.02
C ALA A 157 -21.97 -2.51 3.90
N PRO A 158 -22.93 -2.60 2.97
CA PRO A 158 -23.25 -1.51 2.04
C PRO A 158 -23.65 -0.21 2.76
N LEU A 159 -24.54 -0.28 3.75
CA LEU A 159 -25.03 0.89 4.48
C LEU A 159 -23.90 1.66 5.18
N LEU A 160 -22.95 0.95 5.80
CA LEU A 160 -21.80 1.55 6.46
C LEU A 160 -20.81 2.16 5.47
N ARG A 161 -20.60 1.52 4.31
CA ARG A 161 -19.73 2.06 3.25
C ARG A 161 -20.31 3.33 2.64
N GLU A 162 -21.61 3.39 2.41
CA GLU A 162 -22.30 4.61 1.97
C GLU A 162 -22.14 5.76 2.98
N ALA A 163 -22.05 5.43 4.28
CA ALA A 163 -21.77 6.39 5.35
C ALA A 163 -20.27 6.71 5.52
N SER A 164 -19.41 6.37 4.55
CA SER A 164 -17.97 6.63 4.60
C SER A 164 -17.27 5.96 5.79
N LEU A 165 -17.63 4.70 6.07
CA LEU A 165 -16.93 3.82 7.01
C LEU A 165 -16.30 2.64 6.27
N GLU A 166 -15.21 2.12 6.83
CA GLU A 166 -14.51 0.94 6.32
C GLU A 166 -14.92 -0.29 7.11
N VAL A 167 -15.33 -1.35 6.41
CA VAL A 167 -15.67 -2.65 7.00
C VAL A 167 -14.57 -3.65 6.64
N ARG A 168 -13.94 -4.25 7.65
CA ARG A 168 -12.86 -5.21 7.47
C ARG A 168 -12.92 -6.32 8.52
N GLY A 169 -13.14 -7.55 8.09
CA GLY A 169 -13.13 -8.74 8.95
C GLY A 169 -14.13 -8.66 10.11
N GLY A 170 -15.34 -8.19 9.87
CA GLY A 170 -16.38 -8.04 10.90
C GLY A 170 -16.16 -6.88 11.87
N ARG A 171 -15.22 -5.97 11.56
CA ARG A 171 -14.96 -4.73 12.29
C ARG A 171 -15.24 -3.51 11.41
N VAL A 172 -15.57 -2.40 12.06
CA VAL A 172 -15.87 -1.12 11.42
C VAL A 172 -14.90 -0.07 11.92
N GLY A 173 -14.22 0.60 11.00
CA GLY A 173 -13.34 1.73 11.25
C GLY A 173 -13.79 2.95 10.46
N ILE A 174 -13.23 4.12 10.79
CA ILE A 174 -13.35 5.27 9.89
C ILE A 174 -12.54 5.04 8.62
N VAL A 175 -12.89 5.72 7.53
CA VAL A 175 -12.05 5.69 6.32
C VAL A 175 -10.64 6.17 6.63
N GLY A 176 -9.62 5.46 6.15
CA GLY A 176 -8.22 5.79 6.44
C GLY A 176 -7.68 5.26 7.77
N ALA A 177 -8.46 4.45 8.50
CA ALA A 177 -7.98 3.77 9.70
C ALA A 177 -6.72 2.91 9.39
N PRO A 178 -5.71 2.89 10.28
CA PRO A 178 -4.46 2.18 10.07
C PRO A 178 -4.62 0.68 10.35
N TRP A 179 -5.31 -0.03 9.45
CA TRP A 179 -5.54 -1.48 9.58
C TRP A 179 -4.25 -2.31 9.58
N ASP A 180 -3.20 -1.79 8.93
CA ASP A 180 -1.84 -2.29 9.11
C ASP A 180 -1.20 -1.57 10.30
N THR A 181 -1.12 -2.26 11.43
CA THR A 181 -0.61 -1.69 12.69
C THR A 181 0.88 -1.40 12.65
N GLU A 182 1.65 -2.09 11.79
CA GLU A 182 3.08 -1.83 11.65
C GLU A 182 3.33 -0.45 11.05
N SER A 183 2.45 0.02 10.16
CA SER A 183 2.54 1.34 9.50
C SER A 183 2.48 2.55 10.46
N VAL A 184 2.07 2.33 11.70
CA VAL A 184 1.90 3.37 12.73
C VAL A 184 2.59 3.04 14.05
N ALA A 185 3.40 2.00 14.10
CA ALA A 185 3.99 1.49 15.35
C ALA A 185 4.94 2.49 16.04
N ASP A 186 5.53 3.40 15.27
CA ASP A 186 6.46 4.45 15.73
C ASP A 186 5.77 5.80 16.00
N LEU A 187 4.45 5.90 15.78
CA LEU A 187 3.69 7.12 16.02
C LEU A 187 3.20 7.28 17.46
N ALA A 188 3.18 8.53 17.93
CA ALA A 188 2.50 8.86 19.17
C ALA A 188 0.97 8.66 19.04
N PRO A 189 0.25 8.31 20.13
CA PRO A 189 -1.20 8.06 20.09
C PRO A 189 -2.02 9.14 19.37
N LEU A 190 -1.75 10.42 19.68
CA LEU A 190 -2.48 11.52 19.07
C LEU A 190 -2.20 11.65 17.56
N ASP A 191 -1.01 11.27 17.12
CA ASP A 191 -0.61 11.32 15.72
C ASP A 191 -1.23 10.17 14.90
N ILE A 192 -1.44 9.01 15.51
CA ILE A 192 -2.25 7.92 14.91
C ILE A 192 -3.66 8.42 14.59
N VAL A 193 -4.31 9.08 15.55
CA VAL A 193 -5.66 9.63 15.36
C VAL A 193 -5.67 10.72 14.29
N ARG A 194 -4.69 11.64 14.30
CA ARG A 194 -4.57 12.70 13.29
C ARG A 194 -4.36 12.13 11.89
N LEU A 195 -3.45 11.17 11.74
CA LEU A 195 -3.17 10.49 10.47
C LEU A 195 -4.45 9.90 9.89
N ALA A 196 -5.21 9.13 10.70
CA ALA A 196 -6.44 8.52 10.25
C ALA A 196 -7.51 9.56 9.87
N LEU A 197 -7.67 10.64 10.64
CA LEU A 197 -8.63 11.71 10.32
C LEU A 197 -8.25 12.49 9.04
N VAL A 198 -6.95 12.71 8.80
CA VAL A 198 -6.49 13.36 7.57
C VAL A 198 -6.70 12.43 6.37
N ARG A 199 -6.36 11.14 6.47
CA ARG A 199 -6.65 10.15 5.43
C ARG A 199 -8.15 10.07 5.13
N SER A 200 -8.98 10.04 6.17
CA SER A 200 -10.44 10.09 6.02
C SER A 200 -10.83 11.30 5.19
N ALA A 201 -10.39 12.49 5.58
CA ALA A 201 -10.70 13.72 4.87
C ALA A 201 -10.29 13.66 3.39
N LEU A 202 -9.04 13.29 3.09
CA LEU A 202 -8.54 13.25 1.72
C LEU A 202 -9.25 12.21 0.84
N ARG A 203 -9.82 11.14 1.42
CA ARG A 203 -10.47 10.05 0.67
C ARG A 203 -11.99 10.21 0.54
N THR A 204 -12.65 10.88 1.49
CA THR A 204 -14.11 10.99 1.51
C THR A 204 -14.62 12.29 0.91
N TYR A 205 -13.80 13.32 0.86
CA TYR A 205 -14.23 14.63 0.40
C TYR A 205 -14.24 14.75 -1.13
N ASP A 206 -15.28 15.43 -1.64
CA ASP A 206 -15.47 15.79 -3.03
C ASP A 206 -14.94 17.21 -3.32
N ASP A 207 -15.06 17.62 -4.59
CA ASP A 207 -14.65 18.93 -5.06
C ASP A 207 -15.45 20.04 -4.33
N GLY A 208 -14.81 20.71 -3.36
CA GLY A 208 -15.40 21.85 -2.62
C GLY A 208 -15.56 21.66 -1.12
N ALA A 209 -15.12 20.53 -0.55
CA ALA A 209 -15.18 20.30 0.89
C ALA A 209 -14.23 21.19 1.71
N ASP A 210 -14.62 21.48 2.96
CA ASP A 210 -13.78 22.23 3.91
C ASP A 210 -12.70 21.35 4.53
N LEU A 211 -11.46 21.50 4.05
CA LEU A 211 -10.27 20.79 4.54
C LEU A 211 -9.57 21.48 5.72
N SER A 212 -10.10 22.59 6.24
CA SER A 212 -9.43 23.41 7.27
C SER A 212 -9.03 22.60 8.51
N LYS A 213 -9.89 21.63 8.89
CA LYS A 213 -9.62 20.75 10.03
C LYS A 213 -8.49 19.76 9.76
N ALA A 214 -8.45 19.16 8.56
CA ALA A 214 -7.37 18.25 8.16
C ALA A 214 -6.03 19.00 8.10
N ILE A 215 -6.03 20.21 7.54
CA ILE A 215 -4.84 21.08 7.49
C ILE A 215 -4.38 21.46 8.90
N THR A 216 -5.31 21.78 9.79
CA THR A 216 -4.98 22.04 11.20
C THR A 216 -4.30 20.84 11.86
N TYR A 217 -4.69 19.61 11.53
CA TYR A 217 -4.03 18.41 12.05
C TYR A 217 -2.64 18.21 11.47
N LEU A 218 -2.48 18.43 10.16
CA LEU A 218 -1.19 18.36 9.49
C LEU A 218 -0.19 19.37 10.07
N SER A 219 -0.59 20.62 10.29
CA SER A 219 0.26 21.67 10.86
C SER A 219 0.67 21.42 12.33
N ARG A 220 0.12 20.39 12.99
CA ARG A 220 0.41 20.06 14.40
C ARG A 220 1.37 18.87 14.58
N SER A 221 1.72 18.17 13.51
CA SER A 221 2.69 17.07 13.55
C SER A 221 3.39 16.95 12.19
N GLU A 222 4.69 17.28 12.19
CA GLU A 222 5.55 17.12 11.00
C GLU A 222 5.64 15.65 10.55
N GLU A 223 5.55 14.72 11.50
CA GLU A 223 5.61 13.29 11.26
C GLU A 223 4.35 12.79 10.52
N VAL A 224 3.17 13.28 10.92
CA VAL A 224 1.91 13.04 10.19
C VAL A 224 1.94 13.71 8.82
N LEU A 225 2.43 14.96 8.75
CA LEU A 225 2.54 15.67 7.48
C LEU A 225 3.45 14.95 6.49
N THR A 226 4.61 14.46 6.94
CA THR A 226 5.54 13.70 6.09
C THR A 226 4.89 12.42 5.56
N ARG A 227 4.21 11.63 6.41
CA ARG A 227 3.52 10.41 5.94
C ARG A 227 2.42 10.71 4.93
N ILE A 228 1.58 11.72 5.19
CA ILE A 228 0.51 12.10 4.26
C ILE A 228 1.10 12.65 2.96
N ALA A 229 2.19 13.43 3.02
CA ALA A 229 2.91 13.89 1.83
C ALA A 229 3.45 12.73 0.99
N ASP A 230 4.02 11.71 1.62
CA ASP A 230 4.51 10.51 0.92
C ASP A 230 3.36 9.67 0.34
N GLU A 231 2.21 9.59 1.03
CA GLU A 231 0.99 8.97 0.48
C GLU A 231 0.46 9.73 -0.73
N VAL A 232 0.41 11.06 -0.66
CA VAL A 232 -0.05 11.92 -1.75
C VAL A 232 0.88 11.88 -2.95
N GLU A 233 2.19 11.75 -2.74
CA GLU A 233 3.10 11.55 -3.86
C GLU A 233 2.89 10.17 -4.52
N ARG A 234 2.59 9.14 -3.73
CA ARG A 234 2.28 7.80 -4.27
C ARG A 234 0.94 7.75 -4.99
N GLU A 235 -0.06 8.43 -4.45
CA GLU A 235 -1.43 8.52 -4.95
C GLU A 235 -1.80 10.00 -5.08
N PRO A 236 -1.46 10.64 -6.22
CA PRO A 236 -1.73 12.05 -6.45
C PRO A 236 -3.20 12.43 -6.20
N LEU A 237 -3.41 13.63 -5.66
CA LEU A 237 -4.72 14.19 -5.41
C LEU A 237 -5.48 14.39 -6.73
N SER A 238 -6.81 14.29 -6.68
CA SER A 238 -7.62 14.71 -7.82
C SER A 238 -7.40 16.21 -8.10
N PRO A 239 -7.55 16.67 -9.37
CA PRO A 239 -7.38 18.09 -9.70
C PRO A 239 -8.29 19.02 -8.89
N GLY A 240 -9.52 18.60 -8.59
CA GLY A 240 -10.46 19.39 -7.80
C GLY A 240 -10.07 19.48 -6.31
N LEU A 241 -9.57 18.39 -5.73
CA LEU A 241 -9.05 18.39 -4.36
C LEU A 241 -7.77 19.22 -4.23
N ALA A 242 -6.84 19.08 -5.18
CA ALA A 242 -5.63 19.91 -5.24
C ALA A 242 -5.95 21.40 -5.38
N GLY A 243 -6.97 21.74 -6.17
CA GLY A 243 -7.45 23.12 -6.34
C GLY A 243 -8.19 23.70 -5.14
N ALA A 244 -8.81 22.85 -4.30
CA ALA A 244 -9.52 23.26 -3.09
C ALA A 244 -8.58 23.54 -1.90
N LEU A 245 -7.35 23.03 -1.93
CA LEU A 245 -6.37 23.24 -0.86
C LEU A 245 -5.95 24.72 -0.77
N PRO A 246 -5.97 25.34 0.43
CA PRO A 246 -5.65 26.75 0.59
C PRO A 246 -4.16 27.01 0.39
N ARG A 247 -3.80 27.81 -0.60
CA ARG A 247 -2.41 28.20 -0.90
C ARG A 247 -1.76 29.10 0.15
N THR A 248 -2.51 29.52 1.18
CA THR A 248 -1.98 30.29 2.32
C THR A 248 -1.43 29.39 3.43
N GLU A 249 -1.62 28.08 3.34
CA GLU A 249 -1.21 27.12 4.36
C GLU A 249 0.00 26.30 3.88
N PRO A 250 1.16 26.33 4.57
CA PRO A 250 2.37 25.62 4.15
C PRO A 250 2.16 24.10 3.99
N ALA A 251 1.41 23.48 4.90
CA ALA A 251 1.10 22.06 4.82
C ALA A 251 0.28 21.71 3.57
N ALA A 252 -0.67 22.58 3.20
CA ALA A 252 -1.49 22.38 2.00
C ALA A 252 -0.64 22.53 0.73
N LEU A 253 0.24 23.54 0.66
CA LEU A 253 1.18 23.69 -0.45
C LEU A 253 2.11 22.49 -0.60
N LEU A 254 2.60 21.93 0.51
CA LEU A 254 3.42 20.71 0.47
C LEU A 254 2.66 19.53 -0.15
N LEU A 255 1.39 19.32 0.21
CA LEU A 255 0.58 18.26 -0.41
C LEU A 255 0.37 18.47 -1.91
N VAL A 256 0.11 19.71 -2.34
CA VAL A 256 -0.02 20.03 -3.77
C VAL A 256 1.31 19.79 -4.51
N ALA A 257 2.43 20.21 -3.92
CA ALA A 257 3.75 19.96 -4.50
C ALA A 257 4.03 18.45 -4.63
N ARG A 258 3.72 17.67 -3.60
CA ARG A 258 3.92 16.22 -3.59
C ARG A 258 3.02 15.50 -4.58
N SER A 259 1.78 15.97 -4.74
CA SER A 259 0.89 15.49 -5.79
C SER A 259 1.47 15.75 -7.19
N ALA A 260 2.00 16.96 -7.43
CA ALA A 260 2.64 17.32 -8.70
C ALA A 260 3.90 16.47 -8.96
N GLU A 261 4.72 16.22 -7.93
CA GLU A 261 5.89 15.34 -8.03
C GLU A 261 5.51 13.89 -8.37
N GLY A 262 4.45 13.37 -7.75
CA GLY A 262 3.93 12.03 -8.04
C GLY A 262 3.49 11.87 -9.50
N GLU A 263 2.98 12.94 -10.10
CA GLU A 263 2.61 13.02 -11.52
C GLU A 263 3.80 13.30 -12.46
N GLY A 264 5.02 13.43 -11.94
CA GLY A 264 6.22 13.73 -12.73
C GLY A 264 6.38 15.21 -13.09
N ARG A 265 5.58 16.11 -12.52
CA ARG A 265 5.65 17.57 -12.76
C ARG A 265 6.64 18.25 -11.80
N SER A 266 7.89 17.75 -11.73
CA SER A 266 8.87 18.18 -10.72
C SER A 266 9.21 19.67 -10.77
N PHE A 267 9.22 20.31 -11.94
CA PHE A 267 9.49 21.75 -12.03
C PHE A 267 8.39 22.59 -11.35
N GLU A 268 7.13 22.21 -11.55
CA GLU A 268 5.99 22.83 -10.87
C GLU A 268 6.05 22.56 -9.37
N ALA A 269 6.30 21.30 -8.98
CA ALA A 269 6.47 20.91 -7.58
C ALA A 269 7.55 21.76 -6.90
N SER A 270 8.70 21.97 -7.54
CA SER A 270 9.78 22.83 -7.04
C SER A 270 9.34 24.28 -6.83
N GLY A 271 8.53 24.84 -7.73
CA GLY A 271 7.96 26.18 -7.57
C GLY A 271 7.03 26.27 -6.35
N ILE A 272 6.18 25.27 -6.15
CA ILE A 272 5.24 25.21 -5.02
C ILE A 272 5.99 24.98 -3.69
N ILE A 273 7.05 24.17 -3.68
CA ILE A 273 7.93 24.03 -2.51
C ILE A 273 8.56 25.37 -2.13
N ALA A 274 8.99 26.18 -3.10
CA ALA A 274 9.50 27.52 -2.82
C ALA A 274 8.43 28.43 -2.21
N GLU A 275 7.17 28.35 -2.67
CA GLU A 275 6.03 29.05 -2.04
C GLU A 275 5.83 28.59 -0.59
N ALA A 276 5.86 27.28 -0.32
CA ALA A 276 5.69 26.73 1.02
C ALA A 276 6.79 27.20 1.98
N LEU A 277 8.05 27.18 1.55
CA LEU A 277 9.20 27.64 2.33
C LEU A 277 9.21 29.16 2.55
N ALA A 278 8.64 29.94 1.63
CA ALA A 278 8.47 31.37 1.83
C ALA A 278 7.47 31.69 2.97
N LEU A 279 6.43 30.87 3.13
CA LEU A 279 5.46 31.01 4.22
C LEU A 279 5.95 30.42 5.54
N SER A 280 6.70 29.32 5.50
CA SER A 280 7.23 28.64 6.69
C SER A 280 8.67 28.16 6.47
N PRO A 281 9.65 29.06 6.65
CA PRO A 281 11.07 28.66 6.70
C PRO A 281 11.28 27.63 7.82
N GLY A 282 11.96 26.53 7.56
CA GLY A 282 12.11 25.43 8.52
C GLY A 282 11.07 24.31 8.42
N LEU A 283 10.19 24.33 7.41
CA LEU A 283 9.31 23.18 7.13
C LEU A 283 10.15 22.01 6.59
N ALA A 284 10.64 21.14 7.47
CA ALA A 284 11.65 20.12 7.16
C ALA A 284 11.33 19.22 5.94
N PRO A 285 10.11 18.69 5.72
CA PRO A 285 9.82 17.94 4.51
C PRO A 285 9.96 18.78 3.22
N ALA A 286 9.59 20.06 3.24
CA ALA A 286 9.75 20.96 2.10
C ALA A 286 11.23 21.34 1.87
N GLU A 287 12.02 21.50 2.93
CA GLU A 287 13.47 21.73 2.82
C GLU A 287 14.19 20.52 2.21
N ARG A 288 13.77 19.30 2.56
CA ARG A 288 14.27 18.06 1.94
C ARG A 288 14.00 18.02 0.44
N ASP A 289 12.77 18.33 0.02
CA ASP A 289 12.44 18.39 -1.41
C ASP A 289 13.24 19.47 -2.14
N ALA A 290 13.35 20.67 -1.56
CA ALA A 290 14.15 21.76 -2.14
C ALA A 290 15.63 21.37 -2.29
N ALA A 291 16.20 20.68 -1.30
CA ALA A 291 17.56 20.19 -1.34
C ALA A 291 17.76 19.15 -2.45
N GLU A 292 16.80 18.23 -2.63
CA GLU A 292 16.84 17.24 -3.71
C GLU A 292 16.77 17.91 -5.10
N TYR A 293 15.84 18.85 -5.30
CA TYR A 293 15.74 19.59 -6.56
C TYR A 293 17.01 20.40 -6.85
N ALA A 294 17.60 21.02 -5.82
CA ALA A 294 18.87 21.73 -5.96
C ALA A 294 20.01 20.78 -6.30
N ALA A 295 20.02 19.56 -5.75
CA ALA A 295 21.04 18.56 -6.02
C ALA A 295 21.03 18.04 -7.46
N CYS A 296 19.93 18.20 -8.22
CA CYS A 296 19.94 17.91 -9.66
C CYS A 296 20.89 18.83 -10.45
N ARG A 297 21.24 20.02 -9.92
CA ARG A 297 22.11 20.98 -10.59
C ARG A 297 23.57 20.72 -10.22
N THR A 298 24.31 20.09 -11.12
CA THR A 298 25.74 19.83 -10.95
C THR A 298 26.60 21.09 -11.12
N ASN A 299 27.77 21.09 -10.48
CA ASN A 299 28.79 22.11 -10.69
C ASN A 299 29.35 22.00 -12.13
N PRO A 300 29.26 23.06 -12.97
CA PRO A 300 29.77 23.03 -14.34
C PRO A 300 31.27 22.76 -14.44
N ASP A 301 32.03 23.13 -13.41
CA ASP A 301 33.49 23.03 -13.42
C ASP A 301 33.97 21.60 -13.11
N ASP A 302 33.07 20.71 -12.66
CA ASP A 302 33.40 19.31 -12.37
C ASP A 302 33.45 18.49 -13.68
N PRO A 303 34.46 17.61 -13.85
CA PRO A 303 34.54 16.75 -15.02
C PRO A 303 33.36 15.77 -15.08
N LEU A 304 33.02 15.31 -16.29
CA LEU A 304 31.83 14.47 -16.49
C LEU A 304 31.84 13.19 -15.64
N PRO A 305 32.96 12.47 -15.42
CA PRO A 305 32.99 11.32 -14.51
C PRO A 305 32.57 11.62 -13.06
N ALA A 306 33.00 12.76 -12.51
CA ALA A 306 32.61 13.18 -11.17
C ALA A 306 31.11 13.51 -11.10
N ARG A 307 30.58 14.14 -12.16
CA ARG A 307 29.14 14.42 -12.29
C ARG A 307 28.32 13.15 -12.51
N ALA A 308 28.84 12.17 -13.25
CA ALA A 308 28.20 10.88 -13.48
C ALA A 308 27.91 10.15 -12.16
N ALA A 309 28.92 10.01 -11.28
CA ALA A 309 28.72 9.42 -9.96
C ALA A 309 27.66 10.17 -9.12
N HIS A 310 27.60 11.50 -9.23
CA HIS A 310 26.57 12.29 -8.60
C HIS A 310 25.17 12.06 -9.21
N LEU A 311 25.06 12.04 -10.54
CA LEU A 311 23.81 11.78 -11.25
C LEU A 311 23.23 10.40 -10.90
N PHE A 312 24.07 9.37 -10.82
CA PHE A 312 23.60 8.04 -10.41
C PHE A 312 23.03 8.05 -8.98
N ARG A 313 23.63 8.79 -8.04
CA ARG A 313 23.06 8.97 -6.70
C ARG A 313 21.73 9.72 -6.72
N GLN A 314 21.58 10.73 -7.58
CA GLN A 314 20.30 11.43 -7.74
C GLN A 314 19.22 10.53 -8.33
N LEU A 315 19.59 9.70 -9.30
CA LEU A 315 18.70 8.72 -9.91
C LEU A 315 18.24 7.67 -8.89
N LEU A 316 19.15 7.15 -8.05
CA LEU A 316 18.78 6.27 -6.94
C LEU A 316 17.85 6.96 -5.93
N ALA A 317 18.16 8.20 -5.54
CA ALA A 317 17.30 8.97 -4.65
C ALA A 317 15.89 9.15 -5.24
N TYR A 318 15.80 9.45 -6.54
CA TYR A 318 14.54 9.55 -7.26
C TYR A 318 13.77 8.21 -7.30
N GLY A 319 14.46 7.08 -7.55
CA GLY A 319 13.84 5.75 -7.49
C GLY A 319 13.31 5.38 -6.10
N HIS A 320 13.89 5.94 -5.05
CA HIS A 320 13.42 5.77 -3.67
C HIS A 320 12.31 6.73 -3.25
N ARG A 321 11.91 7.67 -4.10
CA ARG A 321 10.77 8.55 -3.82
C ARG A 321 9.46 7.76 -3.72
N PRO A 322 8.48 8.22 -2.92
CA PRO A 322 7.27 7.46 -2.60
C PRO A 322 6.49 6.88 -3.80
N ALA A 323 6.40 7.61 -4.92
CA ALA A 323 5.73 7.16 -6.13
C ALA A 323 6.39 5.94 -6.81
N ARG A 324 7.72 5.85 -6.75
CA ARG A 324 8.51 4.79 -7.40
C ARG A 324 8.91 3.67 -6.45
N ARG A 325 8.99 3.95 -5.14
CA ARG A 325 9.45 3.02 -4.11
C ARG A 325 8.79 1.64 -4.17
N ARG A 326 7.50 1.57 -4.54
CA ARG A 326 6.75 0.31 -4.71
C ARG A 326 7.43 -0.67 -5.67
N LEU A 327 8.05 -0.18 -6.75
CA LEU A 327 8.75 -1.02 -7.72
C LEU A 327 9.92 -1.77 -7.08
N ILE A 328 10.66 -1.08 -6.21
CA ILE A 328 11.77 -1.67 -5.46
C ILE A 328 11.22 -2.65 -4.41
N ASP A 329 10.17 -2.26 -3.69
CA ASP A 329 9.58 -3.11 -2.65
C ASP A 329 8.98 -4.41 -3.22
N ASP A 330 8.35 -4.37 -4.40
CA ASP A 330 7.84 -5.54 -5.10
C ASP A 330 8.97 -6.50 -5.48
N LEU A 331 10.11 -5.98 -5.96
CA LEU A 331 11.30 -6.78 -6.27
C LEU A 331 11.94 -7.37 -4.99
N VAL A 332 12.00 -6.59 -3.90
CA VAL A 332 12.50 -7.06 -2.59
C VAL A 332 11.63 -8.18 -2.05
N ALA A 333 10.31 -8.10 -2.19
CA ALA A 333 9.37 -9.15 -1.76
C ALA A 333 9.57 -10.48 -2.49
N LEU A 334 10.13 -10.45 -3.70
CA LEU A 334 10.45 -11.64 -4.49
C LEU A 334 11.87 -12.17 -4.27
N SER A 335 12.73 -11.45 -3.55
CA SER A 335 14.16 -11.73 -3.42
C SER A 335 14.59 -11.89 -1.94
N VAL A 336 15.90 -11.96 -1.71
CA VAL A 336 16.51 -11.85 -0.38
C VAL A 336 16.72 -10.38 -0.03
N ARG A 337 16.38 -9.97 1.20
CA ARG A 337 16.44 -8.54 1.62
C ARG A 337 17.81 -7.88 1.45
N VAL A 338 18.91 -8.64 1.58
CA VAL A 338 20.28 -8.10 1.42
C VAL A 338 20.56 -7.61 0.00
N ALA A 339 19.72 -7.95 -0.98
CA ALA A 339 19.90 -7.58 -2.37
C ALA A 339 19.25 -6.23 -2.75
N GLU A 340 18.62 -5.50 -1.82
CA GLU A 340 17.90 -4.25 -2.12
C GLU A 340 18.69 -3.24 -2.98
N PRO A 341 19.98 -2.92 -2.70
CA PRO A 341 20.72 -1.96 -3.53
C PRO A 341 20.90 -2.40 -4.99
N ALA A 342 20.92 -3.70 -5.23
CA ALA A 342 21.06 -4.28 -6.56
C ALA A 342 19.68 -4.41 -7.26
N LEU A 343 18.60 -4.63 -6.49
CA LEU A 343 17.22 -4.62 -7.00
C LEU A 343 16.77 -3.22 -7.40
N ALA A 344 17.30 -2.18 -6.75
CA ALA A 344 17.09 -0.80 -7.17
C ALA A 344 17.56 -0.57 -8.62
N ASP A 345 18.68 -1.17 -9.04
CA ASP A 345 19.15 -1.09 -10.44
C ASP A 345 18.12 -1.66 -11.43
N LEU A 346 17.50 -2.81 -11.10
CA LEU A 346 16.46 -3.39 -11.95
C LEU A 346 15.25 -2.45 -12.08
N ALA A 347 14.81 -1.84 -10.99
CA ALA A 347 13.75 -0.84 -11.03
C ALA A 347 14.16 0.40 -11.86
N LEU A 348 15.41 0.86 -11.72
CA LEU A 348 15.91 2.03 -12.44
C LEU A 348 15.86 1.85 -13.96
N PHE A 349 16.29 0.69 -14.45
CA PHE A 349 16.49 0.47 -15.88
C PHE A 349 15.36 -0.35 -16.54
N GLU A 350 14.92 -1.45 -15.92
CA GLU A 350 13.91 -2.33 -16.54
C GLU A 350 12.46 -1.85 -16.31
N ASN A 351 12.23 -1.05 -15.27
CA ASN A 351 10.96 -0.33 -15.09
C ASN A 351 11.04 1.13 -15.58
N ASP A 352 12.10 1.49 -16.30
CA ASP A 352 12.27 2.79 -16.98
C ASP A 352 12.17 4.03 -16.06
N VAL A 353 12.53 3.91 -14.78
CA VAL A 353 12.59 5.06 -13.87
C VAL A 353 13.64 6.09 -14.34
N VAL A 354 14.68 5.66 -15.07
CA VAL A 354 15.60 6.59 -15.76
C VAL A 354 14.87 7.47 -16.77
N GLY A 355 13.95 6.90 -17.55
CA GLY A 355 13.09 7.64 -18.48
C GLY A 355 12.20 8.64 -17.74
N GLU A 356 11.53 8.20 -16.67
CA GLU A 356 10.72 9.10 -15.83
C GLU A 356 11.55 10.24 -15.22
N PHE A 357 12.79 9.96 -14.79
CA PHE A 357 13.69 10.97 -14.25
C PHE A 357 14.06 12.01 -15.32
N LEU A 358 14.36 11.56 -16.54
CA LEU A 358 14.66 12.46 -17.65
C LEU A 358 13.47 13.36 -18.00
N ASP A 359 12.27 12.78 -18.09
CA ASP A 359 11.05 13.53 -18.36
C ASP A 359 10.78 14.60 -17.29
N ALA A 360 11.01 14.25 -16.02
CA ALA A 360 10.70 15.13 -14.89
C ALA A 360 11.82 16.16 -14.58
N ARG A 361 13.09 15.81 -14.80
CA ARG A 361 14.25 16.56 -14.29
C ARG A 361 15.15 17.16 -15.37
N SER A 362 14.93 16.87 -16.65
CA SER A 362 15.80 17.35 -17.75
C SER A 362 16.02 18.86 -17.78
N GLU A 363 15.05 19.67 -17.34
CA GLU A 363 15.19 21.14 -17.27
C GLU A 363 16.29 21.62 -16.31
N TRP A 364 16.71 20.78 -15.35
CA TRP A 364 17.81 21.09 -14.43
C TRP A 364 19.14 20.48 -14.84
N LEU A 365 19.14 19.62 -15.85
CA LEU A 365 20.32 18.90 -16.33
C LEU A 365 20.96 19.63 -17.51
N ARG A 366 22.24 19.37 -17.72
CA ARG A 366 22.99 19.84 -18.88
C ARG A 366 22.82 18.88 -20.06
N ASP A 367 23.03 19.37 -21.28
CA ASP A 367 22.91 18.57 -22.50
C ASP A 367 23.79 17.31 -22.51
N ASP A 368 24.99 17.37 -21.92
CA ASP A 368 25.90 16.23 -21.82
C ASP A 368 25.43 15.20 -20.80
N GLU A 369 24.84 15.65 -19.69
CA GLU A 369 24.24 14.79 -18.65
C GLU A 369 22.97 14.11 -19.16
N VAL A 370 22.12 14.82 -19.90
CA VAL A 370 20.96 14.24 -20.57
C VAL A 370 21.39 13.15 -21.54
N ARG A 371 22.41 13.42 -22.37
CA ARG A 371 22.97 12.39 -23.28
C ARG A 371 23.55 11.20 -22.53
N LEU A 372 24.20 11.42 -21.39
CA LEU A 372 24.76 10.37 -20.56
C LEU A 372 23.67 9.45 -20.00
N LEU A 373 22.64 10.02 -19.38
CA LEU A 373 21.50 9.27 -18.85
C LEU A 373 20.72 8.53 -19.95
N GLU A 374 20.55 9.14 -21.12
CA GLU A 374 19.97 8.47 -22.29
C GLU A 374 20.83 7.31 -22.79
N SER A 375 22.16 7.37 -22.61
CA SER A 375 23.06 6.24 -22.87
C SER A 375 22.84 5.14 -21.83
N TRP A 376 22.74 5.50 -20.55
CA TRP A 376 22.51 4.56 -19.45
C TRP A 376 21.19 3.82 -19.59
N ARG A 377 20.11 4.54 -19.92
CA ARG A 377 18.77 3.98 -20.16
C ARG A 377 18.77 2.84 -21.19
N ARG A 378 19.65 2.90 -22.18
CA ARG A 378 19.81 1.89 -23.24
C ARG A 378 20.88 0.83 -22.94
N THR A 379 21.59 0.97 -21.82
CA THR A 379 22.67 0.06 -21.43
C THR A 379 22.08 -1.20 -20.81
N PRO A 380 22.30 -2.37 -21.41
CA PRO A 380 21.58 -3.56 -20.99
C PRO A 380 22.28 -4.25 -19.80
N LEU A 381 21.50 -4.98 -19.00
CA LEU A 381 22.03 -5.82 -17.94
C LEU A 381 22.83 -6.98 -18.55
N ARG A 382 23.99 -7.27 -17.96
CA ARG A 382 24.90 -8.31 -18.45
C ARG A 382 25.49 -9.12 -17.31
N LEU A 383 25.81 -10.37 -17.62
CA LEU A 383 26.55 -11.26 -16.74
C LEU A 383 28.04 -11.19 -17.11
N TRP A 384 28.89 -10.90 -16.14
CA TRP A 384 30.32 -10.70 -16.33
C TRP A 384 31.10 -11.74 -15.55
N ARG A 385 32.11 -12.35 -16.18
CA ARG A 385 33.09 -13.21 -15.51
C ARG A 385 34.32 -12.40 -15.15
N VAL A 386 34.72 -12.47 -13.88
CA VAL A 386 35.97 -11.89 -13.40
C VAL A 386 37.15 -12.72 -13.88
N LEU A 387 38.07 -12.11 -14.64
CA LEU A 387 39.28 -12.74 -15.16
C LEU A 387 40.53 -12.38 -14.36
N GLY A 388 40.56 -11.20 -13.77
CA GLY A 388 41.70 -10.69 -13.02
C GLY A 388 41.28 -9.56 -12.09
N VAL A 389 41.97 -9.47 -10.96
CA VAL A 389 41.84 -8.40 -9.97
C VAL A 389 43.25 -7.99 -9.59
N SER A 390 43.57 -6.69 -9.70
CA SER A 390 44.91 -6.16 -9.41
C SER A 390 44.83 -4.73 -8.89
N GLY A 391 45.03 -4.55 -7.58
CA GLY A 391 44.85 -3.24 -6.95
C GLY A 391 43.41 -2.77 -7.14
N ASP A 392 43.25 -1.58 -7.72
CA ASP A 392 41.94 -0.97 -8.02
C ASP A 392 41.43 -1.33 -9.43
N GLU A 393 42.10 -2.25 -10.13
CA GLU A 393 41.67 -2.70 -11.46
C GLU A 393 40.98 -4.06 -11.40
N ILE A 394 39.90 -4.20 -12.16
CA ILE A 394 39.22 -5.47 -12.40
C ILE A 394 39.07 -5.71 -13.90
N THR A 395 39.46 -6.91 -14.34
CA THR A 395 39.28 -7.36 -15.72
C THR A 395 38.07 -8.28 -15.81
N LEU A 396 37.08 -7.88 -16.60
CA LEU A 396 35.83 -8.60 -16.81
C LEU A 396 35.72 -9.09 -18.25
N ARG A 397 34.95 -10.15 -18.45
CA ARG A 397 34.51 -10.60 -19.78
C ARG A 397 33.05 -11.01 -19.72
N GLU A 398 32.25 -10.53 -20.66
CA GLU A 398 30.84 -10.90 -20.78
C GLU A 398 30.70 -12.42 -20.87
N ALA A 399 29.84 -12.99 -20.01
CA ALA A 399 29.50 -14.40 -20.02
C ALA A 399 28.37 -14.61 -21.03
N GLY A 400 28.53 -15.56 -21.95
CA GLY A 400 27.52 -15.85 -22.97
C GLY A 400 28.10 -16.58 -24.18
N PRO A 401 27.23 -17.00 -25.13
CA PRO A 401 27.65 -17.58 -26.39
C PRO A 401 28.28 -16.48 -27.29
N GLY A 402 29.59 -16.30 -27.19
CA GLY A 402 30.35 -15.34 -27.99
C GLY A 402 31.76 -15.16 -27.45
N GLU A 403 32.70 -14.79 -28.32
CA GLU A 403 34.06 -14.42 -27.91
C GLU A 403 34.12 -12.90 -27.73
N HIS A 404 33.72 -12.44 -26.54
CA HIS A 404 33.77 -11.03 -26.17
C HIS A 404 35.18 -10.67 -25.67
N ALA A 405 35.71 -9.53 -26.13
CA ALA A 405 36.99 -9.03 -25.67
C ALA A 405 36.91 -8.69 -24.17
N PRO A 406 37.92 -9.05 -23.36
CA PRO A 406 37.99 -8.59 -21.98
C PRO A 406 38.05 -7.07 -21.89
N ILE A 407 37.41 -6.52 -20.86
CA ILE A 407 37.48 -5.11 -20.49
C ILE A 407 38.13 -4.97 -19.13
N THR A 408 38.97 -3.94 -18.97
CA THR A 408 39.56 -3.59 -17.67
C THR A 408 39.04 -2.23 -17.27
N LEU A 409 38.53 -2.13 -16.05
CA LEU A 409 38.03 -0.90 -15.45
C LEU A 409 38.70 -0.68 -14.10
N ALA A 410 38.83 0.60 -13.73
CA ALA A 410 39.26 1.03 -12.41
C ALA A 410 38.03 1.25 -11.52
N ASP A 411 38.05 0.68 -10.32
CA ASP A 411 36.96 0.75 -9.35
C ASP A 411 37.52 0.57 -7.93
N GLU A 412 37.12 1.43 -6.99
CA GLU A 412 37.66 1.41 -5.62
C GLU A 412 37.12 0.27 -4.76
N LEU A 413 35.92 -0.24 -5.06
CA LEU A 413 35.19 -1.18 -4.20
C LEU A 413 35.05 -2.56 -4.82
N LEU A 414 34.78 -2.63 -6.12
CA LEU A 414 34.50 -3.87 -6.83
C LEU A 414 35.66 -4.89 -6.77
N PRO A 415 36.94 -4.50 -6.95
CA PRO A 415 38.10 -5.40 -6.77
C PRO A 415 38.14 -6.07 -5.41
N SER A 416 37.77 -5.35 -4.34
CA SER A 416 37.79 -5.88 -2.96
C SER A 416 36.68 -6.89 -2.69
N GLN A 417 35.65 -6.90 -3.53
CA GLN A 417 34.48 -7.77 -3.43
C GLN A 417 34.50 -8.91 -4.44
N ALA A 418 35.48 -8.97 -5.34
CA ALA A 418 35.54 -9.91 -6.45
C ALA A 418 36.64 -10.96 -6.27
N GLU A 419 36.33 -12.22 -6.62
CA GLU A 419 37.35 -13.24 -6.84
C GLU A 419 37.43 -13.62 -8.33
N VAL A 420 38.63 -14.00 -8.80
CA VAL A 420 38.78 -14.51 -10.17
C VAL A 420 37.92 -15.76 -10.35
N GLY A 421 37.05 -15.72 -11.36
CA GLY A 421 36.06 -16.76 -11.63
C GLY A 421 34.63 -16.43 -11.15
N ASP A 422 34.45 -15.39 -10.33
CA ASP A 422 33.12 -14.91 -9.95
C ASP A 422 32.29 -14.54 -11.19
N LEU A 423 30.98 -14.76 -11.10
CA LEU A 423 30.00 -14.21 -12.04
C LEU A 423 29.26 -13.04 -11.39
N MET A 424 29.26 -11.90 -12.06
CA MET A 424 28.67 -10.66 -11.59
C MET A 424 27.60 -10.18 -12.57
N LEU A 425 26.38 -10.02 -12.09
CA LEU A 425 25.30 -9.44 -12.86
C LEU A 425 25.27 -7.93 -12.59
N THR A 426 25.62 -7.12 -13.60
CA THR A 426 25.66 -5.65 -13.50
C THR A 426 25.64 -4.99 -14.88
N ARG A 427 25.32 -3.69 -14.89
CA ARG A 427 25.54 -2.81 -16.04
C ARG A 427 26.91 -2.14 -15.92
N LEU A 428 27.56 -1.94 -17.05
CA LEU A 428 28.73 -1.08 -17.17
C LEU A 428 28.26 0.22 -17.83
N LEU A 429 28.09 1.27 -17.03
CA LEU A 429 27.55 2.55 -17.44
C LEU A 429 28.69 3.49 -17.82
N ASP A 430 28.52 4.28 -18.89
CA ASP A 430 29.52 5.27 -19.31
C ASP A 430 29.62 6.42 -18.28
N ASP A 431 30.81 6.91 -17.95
CA ASP A 431 31.00 8.09 -17.11
C ASP A 431 31.47 9.34 -17.89
N GLY A 432 31.62 9.21 -19.21
CA GLY A 432 32.17 10.21 -20.11
C GLY A 432 33.61 9.94 -20.55
N GLU A 433 34.37 9.16 -19.79
CA GLU A 433 35.72 8.70 -20.12
C GLU A 433 35.75 7.21 -20.43
N GLY A 434 34.86 6.43 -19.81
CA GLY A 434 34.72 5.01 -20.08
C GLY A 434 33.64 4.32 -19.25
N PRO A 435 33.57 2.98 -19.34
CA PRO A 435 32.60 2.20 -18.58
C PRO A 435 32.98 2.10 -17.11
N HIS A 436 31.97 2.24 -16.25
CA HIS A 436 32.07 2.25 -14.80
C HIS A 436 30.90 1.48 -14.16
N VAL A 437 31.09 1.01 -12.93
CA VAL A 437 30.05 0.34 -12.14
C VAL A 437 29.58 1.27 -11.03
N PHE A 438 28.44 1.93 -11.23
CA PHE A 438 27.87 2.79 -10.19
C PHE A 438 26.94 2.03 -9.22
N GLY A 439 26.27 0.98 -9.72
CA GLY A 439 25.34 0.16 -8.94
C GLY A 439 26.04 -0.91 -8.10
N HIS A 440 25.24 -1.73 -7.40
CA HIS A 440 25.75 -2.88 -6.66
C HIS A 440 25.58 -4.15 -7.50
N PRO A 441 26.66 -4.81 -7.95
CA PRO A 441 26.55 -6.03 -8.73
C PRO A 441 25.94 -7.18 -7.92
N PHE A 442 25.10 -8.00 -8.54
CA PHE A 442 24.70 -9.27 -7.92
C PHE A 442 25.77 -10.33 -8.17
N LYS A 443 26.18 -11.04 -7.12
CA LYS A 443 26.96 -12.26 -7.28
C LYS A 443 26.07 -13.42 -7.69
N VAL A 444 26.43 -14.06 -8.80
CA VAL A 444 25.75 -15.24 -9.32
C VAL A 444 26.64 -16.46 -9.06
N ASP A 445 26.07 -17.51 -8.47
CA ASP A 445 26.78 -18.79 -8.33
C ASP A 445 27.18 -19.28 -9.74
N PRO A 446 28.48 -19.54 -10.02
CA PRO A 446 28.92 -20.06 -11.30
C PRO A 446 28.17 -21.31 -11.77
N ALA A 447 27.67 -22.15 -10.86
CA ALA A 447 26.86 -23.33 -11.19
C ALA A 447 25.47 -22.99 -11.74
N ARG A 448 25.00 -21.76 -11.53
CA ARG A 448 23.72 -21.22 -12.02
C ARG A 448 23.90 -20.18 -13.13
N GLY A 449 25.12 -20.06 -13.68
CA GLY A 449 25.41 -19.09 -14.75
C GLY A 449 24.52 -19.27 -15.97
N ASP A 450 24.33 -20.50 -16.45
CA ASP A 450 23.48 -20.78 -17.61
C ASP A 450 21.99 -20.50 -17.34
N GLU A 451 21.51 -20.75 -16.11
CA GLU A 451 20.16 -20.39 -15.68
C GLU A 451 19.98 -18.87 -15.72
N MET A 452 20.94 -18.10 -15.19
CA MET A 452 20.91 -16.64 -15.25
C MET A 452 20.99 -16.11 -16.68
N LEU A 453 21.87 -16.66 -17.53
CA LEU A 453 21.95 -16.25 -18.94
C LEU A 453 20.65 -16.47 -19.69
N ALA A 454 19.89 -17.51 -19.36
CA ALA A 454 18.58 -17.76 -19.95
C ALA A 454 17.53 -16.70 -19.57
N LEU A 455 17.72 -15.99 -18.45
CA LEU A 455 16.84 -14.90 -18.00
C LEU A 455 17.22 -13.54 -18.62
N LEU A 456 18.45 -13.40 -19.15
CA LEU A 456 18.91 -12.15 -19.79
C LEU A 456 18.45 -12.05 -21.26
N THR A 457 17.16 -12.26 -21.49
CA THR A 457 16.51 -12.01 -22.78
C THR A 457 16.25 -10.51 -22.99
N ASP A 458 15.93 -10.10 -24.21
CA ASP A 458 15.51 -8.73 -24.52
C ASP A 458 14.00 -8.72 -24.83
N PRO A 459 13.15 -8.06 -24.01
CA PRO A 459 13.49 -7.35 -22.77
C PRO A 459 13.78 -8.29 -21.59
N VAL A 460 14.50 -7.78 -20.58
CA VAL A 460 14.75 -8.49 -19.32
C VAL A 460 13.51 -8.35 -18.44
N ASP A 461 13.04 -9.45 -17.85
CA ASP A 461 12.00 -9.41 -16.81
C ASP A 461 12.65 -9.20 -15.43
N PRO A 462 12.53 -8.01 -14.80
CA PRO A 462 13.17 -7.75 -13.52
C PRO A 462 12.63 -8.63 -12.38
N TYR A 463 11.38 -9.10 -12.46
CA TYR A 463 10.77 -9.93 -11.44
C TYR A 463 11.30 -11.38 -11.48
N GLU A 464 11.60 -11.90 -12.68
CA GLU A 464 12.26 -13.21 -12.82
C GLU A 464 13.70 -13.18 -12.28
N ILE A 465 14.43 -12.10 -12.54
CA ILE A 465 15.77 -11.87 -11.97
C ILE A 465 15.70 -11.78 -10.45
N ALA A 466 14.75 -11.01 -9.89
CA ALA A 466 14.58 -10.94 -8.44
C ALA A 466 14.27 -12.31 -7.82
N ALA A 467 13.36 -13.08 -8.43
CA ALA A 467 12.98 -14.41 -7.97
C ALA A 467 14.13 -15.44 -8.04
N PHE A 468 15.08 -15.28 -8.97
CA PHE A 468 16.25 -16.14 -9.10
C PHE A 468 17.08 -16.16 -7.79
N PHE A 469 17.21 -15.02 -7.11
CA PHE A 469 18.04 -14.88 -5.90
C PHE A 469 17.37 -15.40 -4.62
N ARG A 470 16.04 -15.55 -4.60
CA ARG A 470 15.32 -16.17 -3.48
C ARG A 470 15.53 -17.67 -3.36
N ARG A 471 15.77 -18.35 -4.49
CA ARG A 471 16.04 -19.79 -4.56
C ARG A 471 17.45 -20.04 -4.01
N ALA A 472 17.55 -20.33 -2.72
CA ALA A 472 18.80 -20.42 -1.98
C ALA A 472 19.91 -21.21 -2.72
N ALA A 473 21.11 -20.62 -2.73
CA ALA A 473 22.36 -21.34 -2.90
C ALA A 473 22.38 -22.52 -1.92
N ARG A 474 22.44 -23.75 -2.44
CA ARG A 474 22.70 -24.93 -1.60
C ARG A 474 24.03 -24.69 -0.87
N PRO A 475 24.13 -25.00 0.44
CA PRO A 475 25.40 -24.91 1.13
C PRO A 475 26.41 -25.84 0.44
N THR A 476 27.51 -25.27 -0.04
CA THR A 476 28.67 -26.02 -0.51
C THR A 476 29.17 -26.89 0.66
N PRO A 477 29.30 -28.21 0.53
CA PRO A 477 29.86 -29.02 1.60
C PRO A 477 31.29 -28.55 1.89
N PRO A 478 31.72 -28.53 3.17
CA PRO A 478 33.08 -28.13 3.53
C PRO A 478 34.09 -29.04 2.82
N ARG A 479 35.12 -28.43 2.23
CA ARG A 479 36.26 -29.12 1.62
C ARG A 479 37.13 -29.81 2.65
#